data_AF-A0A3D0RK51-F1
#
_entry.id   AF-A0A3D0RK51-F1
#
_cell.length_a   1.000
_cell.length_b   1.000
_cell.length_c   1.000
_cell.angle_alpha   90.00
_cell.angle_beta   90.00
_cell.angle_gamma   90.00
#
_symmetry.space_group_name_H-M   'P 1'
#
loop_
_entity.id
_entity.type
_entity.pdbx_description
1 polymer ?
#
loop_
_entity_poly.entity_id
_entity_poly.type
_entity_poly.pdbx_seq_one_letter_code
_entity_poly.pdbx_strand_id
1 'polypeptide(L)'
;DANANVVLNKLYKLTAMQSSFSVNNIALVNGRPEMLNLKRMIELFVEHRHDVVVRRTKYELRKAEERAHILQGLIIASDNIDEVIAIIRGSSTPQEAIQRLIERFELSDIQARAIVEMRLRQLTGLE
;
A
#
# COMPACT_ATOMS: atom_id res chain seq x y z
N ASP A 1 46.13 -52.96 6.05
CA ASP A 1 45.36 -51.72 5.83
C ASP A 1 44.21 -51.58 6.79
N ALA A 2 44.04 -50.38 7.34
CA ALA A 2 42.87 -50.05 8.15
C ALA A 2 41.66 -49.85 7.23
N ASN A 3 40.51 -50.43 7.59
CA ASN A 3 39.28 -50.28 6.82
C ASN A 3 38.72 -48.85 6.99
N ALA A 4 38.73 -48.05 5.93
CA ALA A 4 38.31 -46.65 5.94
C ALA A 4 36.87 -46.46 6.45
N ASN A 5 35.96 -47.40 6.19
CA ASN A 5 34.57 -47.32 6.66
C ASN A 5 34.47 -47.42 8.18
N VAL A 6 35.37 -48.17 8.82
CA VAL A 6 35.44 -48.27 10.29
C VAL A 6 35.94 -46.95 10.89
N VAL A 7 36.90 -46.29 10.24
CA VAL A 7 37.39 -44.97 10.66
C VAL A 7 36.28 -43.92 10.50
N LEU A 8 35.55 -43.92 9.39
CA LEU A 8 34.43 -43.01 9.13
C LEU A 8 33.33 -43.15 10.19
N ASN A 9 32.93 -44.37 10.55
CA ASN A 9 31.94 -44.60 11.61
C ASN A 9 32.41 -44.09 12.98
N LYS A 10 33.71 -44.23 13.28
CA LYS A 10 34.30 -43.65 14.49
C LYS A 10 34.27 -42.12 14.46
N LEU A 11 34.52 -41.51 13.30
CA LEU A 11 34.45 -40.06 13.14
C LEU A 11 33.01 -39.55 13.31
N TYR A 12 32.01 -40.21 12.76
CA TYR A 12 30.61 -39.89 13.01
C TYR A 12 30.22 -39.97 14.49
N LYS A 13 30.78 -40.93 15.24
CA LYS A 13 30.45 -41.12 16.66
C LYS A 13 31.22 -40.20 17.62
N LEU A 14 32.50 -39.97 17.35
CA LEU A 14 33.43 -39.32 18.28
C LEU A 14 33.69 -37.85 17.94
N THR A 15 33.17 -37.35 16.82
CA THR A 15 33.37 -35.96 16.39
C THR A 15 32.05 -35.35 15.93
N ALA A 16 32.03 -34.04 15.74
CA ALA A 16 30.88 -33.32 15.19
C ALA A 16 30.64 -33.58 13.69
N MET A 17 31.34 -34.54 13.07
CA MET A 17 31.12 -34.94 11.68
C MET A 17 29.71 -35.46 11.43
N GLN A 18 29.05 -36.04 12.44
CA GLN A 18 27.60 -36.27 12.45
C GLN A 18 27.01 -35.67 13.72
N SER A 19 26.01 -34.83 13.58
CA SER A 19 25.30 -34.21 14.70
C SER A 19 23.80 -34.29 14.48
N SER A 20 23.05 -34.22 15.58
CA SER A 20 21.59 -34.17 15.55
C SER A 20 21.12 -32.75 15.82
N PHE A 21 20.07 -32.33 15.12
CA PHE A 21 19.37 -31.09 15.42
C PHE A 21 18.00 -31.45 15.98
N SER A 22 17.78 -31.14 17.26
CA SER A 22 16.49 -31.35 17.91
C SER A 22 15.56 -30.19 17.58
N VAL A 23 14.57 -30.45 16.73
CA VAL A 23 13.60 -29.42 16.30
C VAL A 23 12.61 -29.15 17.43
N ASN A 24 12.50 -27.88 17.84
CA ASN A 24 11.47 -27.39 18.75
C ASN A 24 10.81 -26.13 18.16
N ASN A 25 9.71 -26.33 17.45
CA ASN A 25 9.03 -25.26 16.71
C ASN A 25 8.06 -24.51 17.63
N ILE A 26 8.57 -23.63 18.50
CA ILE A 26 7.73 -22.74 19.32
C ILE A 26 7.73 -21.34 18.70
N ALA A 27 6.54 -20.80 18.44
CA ALA A 27 6.38 -19.45 17.90
C ALA A 27 5.19 -18.73 18.54
N LEU A 28 5.13 -17.40 18.39
CA LEU A 28 3.99 -16.62 18.84
C LEU A 28 2.86 -16.69 17.82
N VAL A 29 1.70 -17.17 18.26
CA VAL A 29 0.45 -17.14 17.53
C VAL A 29 -0.49 -16.22 18.29
N ASN A 30 -0.90 -15.11 17.67
CA ASN A 30 -1.75 -14.08 18.30
C ASN A 30 -1.23 -13.63 19.69
N GLY A 31 0.10 -13.48 19.81
CA GLY A 31 0.77 -13.02 21.03
C GLY A 31 0.97 -14.10 22.10
N ARG A 32 0.64 -15.36 21.83
CA ARG A 32 0.82 -16.48 22.78
C ARG A 32 1.81 -17.50 22.22
N PRO A 33 2.71 -18.05 23.05
CA PRO A 33 3.65 -19.08 22.60
C PRO A 33 2.91 -20.39 22.37
N GLU A 34 3.04 -20.94 21.17
CA GLU A 34 2.46 -22.23 20.78
C GLU A 34 3.52 -23.11 20.14
N MET A 35 3.46 -24.42 20.40
CA MET A 35 4.26 -25.42 19.71
C MET A 35 3.55 -25.82 18.41
N LEU A 36 4.24 -25.69 17.28
CA LEU A 36 3.65 -25.80 15.94
C LEU A 36 4.20 -27.01 15.17
N ASN A 37 3.30 -27.71 14.49
CA ASN A 37 3.68 -28.64 13.43
C ASN A 37 3.87 -27.91 12.10
N LEU A 38 4.45 -28.59 11.11
CA LEU A 38 4.74 -27.99 9.79
C LEU A 38 3.49 -27.43 9.10
N LYS A 39 2.38 -28.17 9.13
CA LYS A 39 1.12 -27.75 8.51
C LYS A 39 0.65 -26.42 9.11
N ARG A 40 0.61 -26.31 10.44
CA ARG A 40 0.15 -25.12 11.15
C ARG A 40 1.05 -23.91 10.88
N MET A 41 2.37 -24.10 10.80
CA MET A 41 3.29 -23.02 10.42
C MET A 41 2.99 -22.46 9.03
N ILE A 42 2.75 -23.33 8.05
CA ILE A 42 2.42 -22.91 6.68
C ILE A 42 1.04 -22.25 6.62
N GLU A 43 0.05 -22.78 7.32
CA GLU A 43 -1.30 -22.18 7.39
C GLU A 43 -1.26 -20.75 7.92
N LEU A 44 -0.59 -20.53 9.06
CA LEU A 44 -0.45 -19.20 9.66
C LEU A 44 0.27 -18.22 8.73
N PHE A 45 1.30 -18.69 8.02
CA PHE A 45 2.01 -17.89 7.04
C PHE A 45 1.10 -17.49 5.88
N VAL A 46 0.34 -18.43 5.31
CA VAL A 46 -0.58 -18.15 4.19
C VAL A 46 -1.71 -17.22 4.62
N GLU A 47 -2.28 -17.43 5.81
CA GLU A 47 -3.31 -16.57 6.39
C GLU A 47 -2.81 -15.13 6.53
N HIS A 48 -1.62 -14.95 7.09
CA HIS A 48 -1.00 -13.63 7.21
C HIS A 48 -0.77 -12.99 5.83
N ARG A 49 -0.29 -13.76 4.84
CA ARG A 49 -0.07 -13.24 3.48
C ARG A 49 -1.37 -12.81 2.81
N HIS A 50 -2.45 -13.57 2.99
CA HIS A 50 -3.76 -13.20 2.48
C HIS A 50 -4.23 -11.88 3.09
N ASP A 51 -4.16 -11.73 4.42
CA ASP A 51 -4.53 -10.50 5.10
C ASP A 51 -3.70 -9.30 4.65
N VAL A 52 -2.37 -9.46 4.50
CA VAL A 52 -1.49 -8.42 3.96
C VAL A 52 -1.92 -7.98 2.55
N VAL A 53 -2.23 -8.93 1.66
CA VAL A 53 -2.67 -8.62 0.30
C VAL A 53 -4.01 -7.87 0.33
N VAL A 54 -4.98 -8.33 1.11
CA VAL A 54 -6.28 -7.66 1.25
C VAL A 54 -6.12 -6.23 1.76
N ARG A 55 -5.30 -6.01 2.80
CA ARG A 55 -5.03 -4.66 3.33
C ARG A 55 -4.37 -3.76 2.30
N ARG A 56 -3.38 -4.28 1.56
CA ARG A 56 -2.71 -3.52 0.49
C ARG A 56 -3.70 -3.13 -0.60
N THR A 57 -4.51 -4.07 -1.08
CA THR A 57 -5.49 -3.80 -2.15
C THR A 57 -6.56 -2.81 -1.70
N LYS A 58 -7.05 -2.89 -0.45
CA LYS A 58 -7.97 -1.88 0.11
C LYS A 58 -7.33 -0.49 0.18
N TYR A 59 -6.05 -0.42 0.56
CA TYR A 59 -5.31 0.83 0.57
C TYR A 59 -5.14 1.42 -0.83
N GLU A 60 -4.76 0.59 -1.80
CA GLU A 60 -4.60 0.97 -3.21
C GLU A 60 -5.91 1.44 -3.82
N LEU A 61 -7.03 0.73 -3.56
CA LEU A 61 -8.37 1.10 -4.01
C LEU A 61 -8.75 2.49 -3.48
N ARG A 62 -8.64 2.69 -2.17
CA ARG A 62 -8.95 4.00 -1.56
C ARG A 62 -8.11 5.12 -2.16
N LYS A 63 -6.82 4.88 -2.40
CA LYS A 63 -5.95 5.88 -3.05
C LYS A 63 -6.32 6.14 -4.50
N ALA A 64 -6.75 5.12 -5.23
CA ALA A 64 -7.23 5.27 -6.59
C ALA A 64 -8.55 6.05 -6.65
N GLU A 65 -9.49 5.78 -5.73
CA GLU A 65 -10.75 6.51 -5.58
C GLU A 65 -10.53 7.97 -5.18
N GLU A 66 -9.66 8.25 -4.19
CA GLU A 66 -9.25 9.60 -3.81
C GLU A 66 -8.69 10.36 -5.03
N ARG A 67 -7.86 9.71 -5.85
CA ARG A 67 -7.30 10.31 -7.07
C ARG A 67 -8.35 10.51 -8.16
N ALA A 68 -9.23 9.54 -8.38
CA ALA A 68 -10.30 9.61 -9.37
C ALA A 68 -11.26 10.76 -9.04
N HIS A 69 -11.59 10.95 -7.77
CA HIS A 69 -12.41 12.05 -7.28
C HIS A 69 -11.80 13.41 -7.64
N ILE A 70 -10.50 13.60 -7.42
CA ILE A 70 -9.83 14.85 -7.81
C ILE A 70 -9.80 15.03 -9.32
N LEU A 71 -9.49 13.97 -10.07
CA LEU A 71 -9.46 14.01 -11.54
C LEU A 71 -10.82 14.41 -12.11
N GLN A 72 -11.92 13.92 -11.55
CA GLN A 72 -13.27 14.31 -11.97
C GLN A 72 -13.51 15.82 -11.82
N GLY A 73 -13.06 16.42 -10.72
CA GLY A 73 -13.14 17.88 -10.53
C GLY A 73 -12.28 18.65 -11.54
N LEU A 74 -11.07 18.15 -11.85
CA LEU A 74 -10.19 18.76 -12.83
C LEU A 74 -10.74 18.66 -14.26
N ILE A 75 -11.43 17.57 -14.62
CA ILE A 75 -12.11 17.43 -15.91
C ILE A 75 -13.21 18.49 -16.04
N ILE A 76 -14.07 18.62 -15.02
CA ILE A 76 -15.13 19.65 -15.00
C ILE A 76 -14.53 21.06 -15.16
N ALA A 77 -13.42 21.33 -14.48
CA ALA A 77 -12.73 22.61 -14.59
C ALA A 77 -12.10 22.83 -15.97
N SER A 78 -11.56 21.78 -16.60
CA SER A 78 -11.00 21.84 -17.96
C SER A 78 -12.07 22.16 -19.00
N ASP A 79 -13.22 21.50 -18.90
CA ASP A 79 -14.36 21.70 -19.81
C ASP A 79 -14.96 23.12 -19.68
N ASN A 80 -14.76 23.80 -18.55
CA ASN A 80 -15.33 25.12 -18.24
C ASN A 80 -14.26 26.17 -17.88
N ILE A 81 -13.08 26.08 -18.51
CA ILE A 81 -11.90 26.83 -18.05
C ILE A 81 -12.07 28.34 -18.01
N ASP A 82 -12.77 28.94 -18.97
CA ASP A 82 -13.00 30.39 -19.00
C ASP A 82 -13.83 30.87 -17.81
N GLU A 83 -14.87 30.11 -17.44
CA GLU A 83 -15.72 30.40 -16.29
C GLU A 83 -14.95 30.21 -14.97
N VAL A 84 -14.15 29.15 -14.87
CA VAL A 84 -13.28 28.91 -13.71
C VAL A 84 -12.30 30.07 -13.53
N ILE A 85 -11.64 30.53 -14.59
CA ILE A 85 -10.72 31.68 -14.54
C ILE A 85 -11.46 32.96 -14.14
N ALA A 86 -12.67 33.18 -14.67
CA ALA A 86 -13.48 34.34 -14.31
C ALA A 86 -13.85 34.34 -12.83
N ILE A 87 -14.26 33.19 -12.27
CA ILE A 87 -14.58 33.03 -10.84
C ILE A 87 -13.35 33.29 -9.98
N ILE A 88 -12.19 32.70 -10.33
CA ILE A 88 -10.95 32.88 -9.58
C ILE A 88 -10.49 34.34 -9.61
N ARG A 89 -10.48 34.98 -10.79
CA ARG A 89 -10.09 36.40 -10.94
C ARG A 89 -11.07 37.37 -10.29
N GLY A 90 -12.35 37.01 -10.23
CA GLY A 90 -13.42 37.81 -9.61
C GLY A 90 -13.55 37.60 -8.10
N SER A 91 -12.72 36.77 -7.48
CA SER A 91 -12.71 36.50 -6.04
C SER A 91 -11.58 37.27 -5.36
N SER A 92 -11.85 37.85 -4.19
CA SER A 92 -10.86 38.65 -3.44
C SER A 92 -9.90 37.79 -2.64
N THR A 93 -10.28 36.55 -2.34
CA THR A 93 -9.44 35.59 -1.61
C THR A 93 -9.52 34.19 -2.22
N PRO A 94 -8.50 33.33 -2.01
CA PRO A 94 -8.58 31.92 -2.43
C PRO A 94 -9.75 31.17 -1.79
N GLN A 95 -10.10 31.50 -0.54
CA GLN A 95 -11.22 30.88 0.17
C GLN A 95 -12.56 31.21 -0.49
N GLU A 96 -12.74 32.46 -0.95
CA GLU A 96 -13.94 32.89 -1.67
C GLU A 96 -14.04 32.19 -3.04
N ALA A 97 -12.92 32.05 -3.75
CA ALA A 97 -12.88 31.31 -5.02
C ALA A 97 -13.29 29.85 -4.82
N ILE A 98 -12.76 29.18 -3.79
CA ILE A 98 -13.13 27.80 -3.44
C ILE A 98 -14.64 27.68 -3.21
N GLN A 99 -15.23 28.55 -2.38
CA GLN A 99 -16.65 28.50 -2.06
C GLN A 99 -17.53 28.71 -3.30
N ARG A 100 -17.17 29.67 -4.16
CA ARG A 100 -17.88 29.91 -5.42
C ARG A 100 -17.77 28.75 -6.40
N LEU A 101 -16.61 28.10 -6.50
CA LEU A 101 -16.42 26.92 -7.35
C LEU A 101 -17.23 25.71 -6.84
N ILE A 102 -17.28 25.50 -5.52
CA ILE A 102 -18.12 24.49 -4.87
C ILE A 102 -19.59 24.71 -5.23
N GLU A 103 -20.10 25.92 -5.02
CA GLU A 103 -21.51 26.25 -5.26
C GLU A 103 -21.88 26.18 -6.74
N ARG A 104 -20.99 26.63 -7.63
CA ARG A 104 -21.27 26.72 -9.05
C ARG A 104 -21.22 25.37 -9.77
N PHE A 105 -20.25 24.52 -9.43
CA PHE A 105 -19.98 23.27 -10.12
C PHE A 105 -20.29 22.03 -9.27
N GLU A 106 -20.93 22.21 -8.11
CA GLU A 106 -21.26 21.15 -7.14
C GLU A 106 -20.04 20.31 -6.72
N LEU A 107 -18.88 20.96 -6.65
CA LEU A 107 -17.61 20.32 -6.33
C LEU A 107 -17.47 20.11 -4.83
N SER A 108 -16.76 19.06 -4.43
CA SER A 108 -16.28 18.95 -3.06
C SER A 108 -15.19 19.99 -2.74
N ASP A 109 -15.01 20.31 -1.46
CA ASP A 109 -13.96 21.23 -1.00
C ASP A 109 -12.55 20.82 -1.47
N ILE A 110 -12.25 19.52 -1.48
CA ILE A 110 -10.94 19.02 -1.92
C ILE A 110 -10.76 19.19 -3.44
N GLN A 111 -11.80 18.97 -4.25
CA GLN A 111 -11.76 19.22 -5.69
C GLN A 111 -11.57 20.71 -6.00
N ALA A 112 -12.35 21.58 -5.35
CA ALA A 112 -12.26 23.03 -5.56
C ALA A 112 -10.88 23.58 -5.16
N ARG A 113 -10.30 23.10 -4.05
CA ARG A 113 -8.90 23.41 -3.69
C ARG A 113 -7.92 22.95 -4.76
N ALA A 114 -8.05 21.72 -5.25
CA ALA A 114 -7.17 21.18 -6.29
C ALA A 114 -7.23 22.01 -7.60
N ILE A 115 -8.40 22.55 -7.95
CA ILE A 115 -8.55 23.43 -9.12
C ILE A 115 -7.85 24.77 -8.90
N VAL A 116 -8.00 25.38 -7.71
CA VAL A 116 -7.33 26.65 -7.39
C VAL A 116 -5.80 26.50 -7.32
N GLU A 117 -5.31 25.33 -6.88
CA GLU A 117 -3.88 25.00 -6.83
C GLU A 117 -3.28 24.58 -8.19
N MET A 118 -4.12 24.42 -9.22
CA MET A 118 -3.70 23.99 -10.55
C MET A 118 -2.72 25.00 -11.17
N ARG A 119 -1.67 24.49 -11.82
CA ARG A 119 -0.70 25.34 -12.52
C ARG A 119 -1.17 25.58 -13.95
N LEU A 120 -1.03 26.80 -14.46
CA LEU A 120 -1.42 27.16 -15.83
C LEU A 120 -0.84 26.24 -16.92
N ARG A 121 0.35 25.66 -16.71
CA ARG A 121 0.95 24.67 -17.63
C ARG A 121 0.15 23.37 -17.80
N GLN A 122 -0.77 23.08 -16.88
CA GLN A 122 -1.60 21.86 -16.95
C GLN A 122 -2.75 22.03 -17.96
N LEU A 123 -3.09 23.27 -18.33
CA LEU A 123 -4.12 23.60 -19.31
C LEU A 123 -3.76 23.14 -20.73
N THR A 124 -2.48 23.03 -21.06
CA THR A 124 -2.03 22.61 -22.40
C THR A 124 -1.99 21.09 -22.58
N GLY A 125 -2.22 20.31 -21.53
CA GLY A 125 -2.12 18.83 -21.56
C GLY A 125 -3.30 18.13 -20.90
N LEU A 126 -4.43 18.84 -20.78
CA LEU A 126 -5.71 18.32 -20.31
C LEU A 126 -6.64 17.89 -21.47
N GLU A 127 -6.21 18.07 -22.72
CA GLU A 127 -6.77 17.42 -23.93
C GLU A 127 -6.31 15.96 -24.07
#